data_AF-A0A316WLK4-F1
#
_entry.id   AF-A0A316WLK4-F1
#
_cell.length_a   1.000
_cell.length_b   1.000
_cell.length_c   1.000
_cell.angle_alpha   90.00
_cell.angle_beta   90.00
_cell.angle_gamma   90.00
#
_symmetry.space_group_name_H-M   'P 1'
#
loop_
_entity.id
_entity.type
_entity.pdbx_description
1 polymer ?
#
loop_
_entity_poly.entity_id
_entity_poly.type
_entity_poly.pdbx_seq_one_letter_code
_entity_poly.pdbx_strand_id
1 'polypeptide(L)'
;MDLTKITEAAVLHAKETLGSEQFNNIEFESAKNSIIEDFTTGANWVLSEQEKQSIKTYQDWQNNFKGDLDQYLGKSPCEIDEEMFLYLAEVTPCQYSGNFFIQTGEASCKIDDVLHYSSCSSFNDKFYFLGILPEFKQ
;
A
#
# COMPACT_ATOMS: atom_id res chain seq x y z
N MET A 1 9.56 -13.66 2.46
CA MET A 1 9.63 -14.92 1.71
C MET A 1 11.06 -15.45 1.81
N ASP A 2 11.29 -16.76 1.91
CA ASP A 2 12.62 -17.35 2.09
C ASP A 2 13.38 -17.39 0.75
N LEU A 3 14.52 -16.71 0.66
CA LEU A 3 15.39 -16.64 -0.53
C LEU A 3 15.79 -18.03 -1.05
N THR A 4 15.82 -19.01 -0.16
CA THR A 4 16.11 -20.41 -0.49
C THR A 4 15.06 -21.00 -1.44
N LYS A 5 13.78 -20.67 -1.23
CA LYS A 5 12.66 -21.18 -2.06
C LYS A 5 12.61 -20.56 -3.45
N ILE A 6 13.02 -19.31 -3.58
CA ILE A 6 13.09 -18.61 -4.88
C ILE A 6 14.19 -19.24 -5.74
N THR A 7 15.33 -19.52 -5.12
CA THR A 7 16.46 -20.15 -5.81
C THR A 7 16.11 -21.57 -6.28
N GLU A 8 15.44 -22.36 -5.45
CA GLU A 8 14.95 -23.70 -5.84
C GLU A 8 13.96 -23.65 -7.02
N ALA A 9 13.03 -22.69 -7.01
CA ALA A 9 12.07 -22.48 -8.09
C ALA A 9 12.75 -22.02 -9.39
N ALA A 10 13.74 -21.12 -9.29
CA ALA A 10 14.52 -20.66 -10.44
C ALA A 10 15.29 -21.80 -11.09
N VAL A 11 15.89 -22.68 -10.28
CA VAL A 11 16.61 -23.88 -10.75
C VAL A 11 15.66 -24.86 -11.44
N LEU A 12 14.46 -25.07 -10.88
CA LEU A 12 13.45 -25.91 -11.50
C LEU A 12 12.98 -25.33 -12.85
N HIS A 13 12.72 -24.02 -12.91
CA HIS A 13 12.31 -23.33 -14.13
C HIS A 13 13.39 -23.38 -15.22
N ALA A 14 14.67 -23.22 -14.85
CA ALA A 14 15.78 -23.39 -15.77
C ALA A 14 15.86 -24.83 -16.32
N LYS A 15 15.58 -25.84 -15.49
CA LYS A 15 15.52 -27.24 -15.92
C LYS A 15 14.36 -27.54 -16.86
N GLU A 16 13.20 -26.94 -16.63
CA GLU A 16 12.05 -27.05 -17.54
C GLU A 16 12.31 -26.37 -18.89
N THR A 17 12.97 -25.21 -18.86
CA THR A 17 13.25 -24.40 -20.05
C THR A 17 14.32 -25.02 -20.94
N LEU A 18 15.40 -25.54 -20.36
CA LEU A 18 16.51 -26.17 -21.09
C LEU A 18 16.28 -27.66 -21.34
N GLY A 19 15.39 -28.30 -20.58
CA GLY A 19 15.29 -29.76 -20.54
C GLY A 19 16.50 -30.42 -19.86
N SER A 20 16.35 -31.69 -19.47
CA SER A 20 17.33 -32.36 -18.60
C SER A 20 18.71 -32.57 -19.23
N GLU A 21 18.79 -32.70 -20.56
CA GLU A 21 20.07 -32.89 -21.25
C GLU A 21 20.91 -31.61 -21.28
N GLN A 22 20.30 -30.48 -21.69
CA GLN A 22 21.01 -29.20 -21.75
C GLN A 22 21.25 -28.64 -20.35
N PHE A 23 20.33 -28.84 -19.40
CA PHE A 23 20.50 -28.38 -18.02
C PHE A 23 21.75 -28.97 -17.33
N ASN A 24 22.14 -30.20 -17.66
CA ASN A 24 23.31 -30.87 -17.10
C ASN A 24 24.58 -30.71 -17.96
N ASN A 25 24.50 -29.99 -19.08
CA ASN A 25 25.62 -29.79 -19.99
C ASN A 25 26.36 -28.47 -19.70
N ILE A 26 27.68 -28.57 -19.48
CA ILE A 26 28.56 -27.42 -19.18
C ILE A 26 28.55 -26.36 -20.29
N GLU A 27 28.29 -26.73 -21.55
CA GLU A 27 28.21 -25.77 -22.67
C GLU A 27 27.01 -24.81 -22.53
N PHE A 28 25.99 -25.21 -21.77
CA PHE A 28 24.78 -24.42 -21.52
C PHE A 28 24.79 -23.75 -20.14
N GLU A 29 25.91 -23.81 -19.41
CA GLU A 29 26.03 -23.24 -18.07
C GLU A 29 25.71 -21.74 -18.05
N SER A 30 26.16 -21.00 -19.07
CA SER A 30 25.84 -19.57 -19.21
C SER A 30 24.34 -19.32 -19.42
N ALA A 31 23.67 -20.15 -20.22
CA ALA A 31 22.23 -20.02 -20.46
C ALA A 31 21.43 -20.38 -19.20
N LYS A 32 21.84 -21.44 -18.50
CA LYS A 32 21.28 -21.84 -17.21
C LYS A 32 21.36 -20.70 -16.19
N ASN A 33 22.54 -20.09 -16.06
CA ASN A 33 22.75 -19.00 -15.11
C ASN A 33 21.91 -17.76 -15.47
N SER A 34 21.81 -17.41 -16.76
CA SER A 34 20.98 -16.29 -17.21
C SER A 34 19.50 -16.50 -16.88
N ILE A 35 18.96 -17.70 -17.10
CA ILE A 35 17.55 -18.01 -16.79
C ILE A 35 17.28 -17.93 -15.29
N ILE A 36 18.21 -18.46 -14.48
CA ILE A 36 18.09 -18.41 -13.01
C ILE A 36 18.14 -16.95 -12.52
N GLU A 37 19.06 -16.15 -13.06
CA GLU A 37 19.22 -14.74 -12.71
C GLU A 37 17.99 -13.91 -13.10
N ASP A 38 17.46 -14.08 -14.32
CA ASP A 38 16.26 -13.38 -14.79
C ASP A 38 15.04 -13.73 -13.93
N PHE A 39 14.84 -15.02 -13.64
CA PHE A 39 13.75 -15.47 -12.77
C PHE A 39 13.88 -14.89 -11.36
N THR A 40 15.08 -14.95 -10.79
CA THR A 40 15.34 -14.46 -9.42
C THR A 40 15.15 -12.94 -9.36
N THR A 41 15.59 -12.21 -10.37
CA THR A 41 15.42 -10.75 -10.49
C THR A 41 13.95 -10.38 -10.60
N GLY A 42 13.19 -11.07 -11.46
CA GLY A 42 11.75 -10.86 -11.59
C GLY A 42 10.98 -11.18 -10.30
N ALA A 43 11.31 -12.29 -9.64
CA ALA A 43 10.71 -12.66 -8.36
C ALA A 43 11.01 -11.64 -7.25
N ASN A 44 12.26 -11.16 -7.17
CA ASN A 44 12.65 -10.12 -6.23
C ASN A 44 11.96 -8.79 -6.53
N TRP A 45 11.79 -8.43 -7.81
CA TRP A 45 11.03 -7.25 -8.19
C TRP A 45 9.56 -7.36 -7.74
N VAL A 46 8.89 -8.48 -8.02
CA VAL A 46 7.52 -8.73 -7.55
C VAL A 46 7.42 -8.66 -6.03
N LEU A 47 8.40 -9.21 -5.31
CA LEU A 47 8.44 -9.11 -3.85
C LEU A 47 8.62 -7.67 -3.37
N SER A 48 9.49 -6.90 -4.01
CA SER A 48 9.69 -5.48 -3.68
C SER A 48 8.44 -4.64 -3.95
N GLU A 49 7.66 -4.98 -4.98
CA GLU A 49 6.38 -4.32 -5.28
C GLU A 49 5.28 -4.79 -4.31
N GLN A 50 5.29 -6.06 -3.88
CA GLN A 50 4.40 -6.56 -2.83
C GLN A 50 4.70 -5.95 -1.45
N GLU A 51 5.98 -5.71 -1.12
CA GLU A 51 6.38 -4.98 0.09
C GLU A 51 5.95 -3.51 0.04
N LYS A 52 5.98 -2.88 -1.14
CA LYS A 52 5.36 -1.55 -1.35
C LYS A 52 3.82 -1.58 -1.24
N GLN A 53 3.20 -2.74 -1.43
CA GLN A 53 1.74 -2.94 -1.35
C GLN A 53 1.23 -3.55 -0.05
N SER A 54 2.06 -3.80 0.97
CA SER A 54 1.61 -4.52 2.18
C SER A 54 1.62 -3.70 3.46
N ILE A 55 1.04 -2.51 3.43
CA ILE A 55 0.36 -2.00 4.64
C ILE A 55 -1.04 -2.61 4.59
N LYS A 56 -1.18 -3.81 5.16
CA LYS A 56 -2.43 -4.58 5.10
C LYS A 56 -3.46 -4.14 6.14
N THR A 57 -3.07 -3.36 7.13
CA THR A 57 -3.97 -2.78 8.15
C THR A 57 -3.37 -1.50 8.74
N TYR A 58 -4.20 -0.57 9.23
CA TYR A 58 -3.77 0.64 9.95
C TYR A 58 -2.98 0.33 11.23
N GLN A 59 -3.23 -0.80 11.89
CA GLN A 59 -2.44 -1.24 13.04
C GLN A 59 -0.99 -1.51 12.64
N ASP A 60 -0.78 -2.14 11.48
CA ASP A 60 0.56 -2.35 10.92
C ASP A 60 1.18 -1.03 10.47
N TRP A 61 0.37 -0.09 9.98
CA TRP A 61 0.83 1.26 9.65
C TRP A 61 1.29 2.04 10.89
N GLN A 62 0.46 2.20 11.92
CA GLN A 62 0.82 2.91 13.16
C GLN A 62 2.03 2.29 13.87
N ASN A 63 2.14 0.96 13.86
CA ASN A 63 3.20 0.27 14.58
C ASN A 63 4.55 0.28 13.82
N ASN A 64 4.54 0.45 12.49
CA ASN A 64 5.76 0.34 11.67
C ASN A 64 6.13 1.61 10.88
N PHE A 65 5.20 2.57 10.73
CA PHE A 65 5.45 3.82 10.02
C PHE A 65 6.07 4.85 10.98
N LYS A 66 7.38 5.08 10.82
CA LYS A 66 8.12 6.17 11.49
C LYS A 66 8.02 7.47 10.68
N GLY A 67 6.81 7.93 10.41
CA GLY A 67 6.58 9.13 9.61
C GLY A 67 5.29 9.85 9.99
N ASP A 68 5.16 11.07 9.47
CA ASP A 68 3.98 11.92 9.63
C ASP A 68 2.85 11.46 8.69
N LEU A 69 1.61 11.38 9.18
CA LEU A 69 0.43 11.07 8.38
C LEU A 69 0.29 12.05 7.20
N ASP A 70 0.65 13.31 7.40
CA ASP A 70 0.66 14.33 6.34
C ASP A 70 1.74 14.07 5.29
N GLN A 71 2.87 13.45 5.66
CA GLN A 71 3.88 12.98 4.69
C GLN A 71 3.43 11.73 3.95
N TYR A 72 2.71 10.83 4.61
CA TYR A 72 2.21 9.58 4.01
C TYR A 72 1.13 9.84 2.95
N LEU A 73 0.20 10.73 3.25
CA LEU A 73 -0.85 11.13 2.30
C LEU A 73 -0.31 12.02 1.18
N GLY A 74 0.97 12.45 1.29
CA GLY A 74 1.75 13.14 0.26
C GLY A 74 1.32 14.59 0.04
N LYS A 75 0.06 14.79 -0.35
CA LYS A 75 -0.64 16.08 -0.54
C LYS A 75 -2.16 15.86 -0.44
N SER A 76 -2.80 16.52 0.51
CA SER A 76 -4.26 16.67 0.51
C SER A 76 -4.70 17.72 -0.53
N PRO A 77 -5.80 17.52 -1.28
CA PRO A 77 -6.66 16.34 -1.26
C PRO A 77 -6.06 15.16 -2.05
N CYS A 78 -6.28 13.93 -1.58
CA CYS A 78 -5.83 12.69 -2.24
C CYS A 78 -6.94 11.63 -2.28
N GLU A 79 -6.89 10.77 -3.30
CA GLU A 79 -7.78 9.60 -3.40
C GLU A 79 -7.36 8.56 -2.35
N ILE A 80 -8.33 8.00 -1.63
CA ILE A 80 -8.14 6.96 -0.63
C ILE A 80 -9.02 5.75 -0.99
N ASP A 81 -8.69 4.58 -0.46
CA ASP A 81 -9.53 3.39 -0.63
C ASP A 81 -10.77 3.43 0.29
N GLU A 82 -11.70 2.50 0.05
CA GLU A 82 -12.95 2.38 0.81
C GLU A 82 -12.70 2.03 2.28
N GLU A 83 -11.69 1.20 2.57
CA GLU A 83 -11.37 0.78 3.94
C GLU A 83 -10.91 1.97 4.79
N MET A 84 -10.03 2.82 4.26
CA MET A 84 -9.60 4.06 4.90
C MET A 84 -10.76 5.04 5.06
N PHE A 85 -11.64 5.15 4.05
CA PHE A 85 -12.83 6.01 4.13
C PHE A 85 -13.78 5.57 5.25
N LEU A 86 -14.11 4.27 5.31
CA LEU A 86 -14.96 3.70 6.35
C LEU A 86 -14.32 3.84 7.73
N TYR A 87 -13.01 3.61 7.86
CA TYR A 87 -12.27 3.84 9.10
C TYR A 87 -12.44 5.29 9.60
N LEU A 88 -12.22 6.28 8.73
CA LEU A 88 -12.40 7.69 9.10
C LEU A 88 -13.87 8.00 9.43
N ALA A 89 -14.82 7.31 8.82
CA ALA A 89 -16.24 7.47 9.12
C ALA A 89 -16.69 6.77 10.43
N GLU A 90 -16.01 5.71 10.88
CA GLU A 90 -16.47 4.84 11.98
C GLU A 90 -15.84 5.12 13.36
N VAL A 91 -14.68 5.81 13.43
CA VAL A 91 -13.90 5.90 14.69
C VAL A 91 -14.58 6.72 15.80
N THR A 92 -15.53 7.60 15.47
CA THR A 92 -16.36 8.37 16.43
C THR A 92 -17.61 8.89 15.70
N PRO A 93 -18.73 9.19 16.38
CA PRO A 93 -19.89 9.81 15.73
C PRO A 93 -19.42 11.04 14.95
N CYS A 94 -19.59 11.02 13.63
CA CYS A 94 -19.10 12.07 12.74
C CYS A 94 -19.63 13.45 13.18
N GLN A 95 -18.75 14.46 13.24
CA GLN A 95 -19.16 15.83 13.56
C GLN A 95 -20.09 16.40 12.48
N TYR A 96 -19.86 15.98 11.23
CA TYR A 96 -20.71 16.30 10.09
C TYR A 96 -20.85 15.08 9.19
N SER A 97 -22.07 14.82 8.71
CA SER A 97 -22.34 13.89 7.63
C SER A 97 -23.46 14.45 6.76
N GLY A 98 -23.19 14.67 5.48
CA GLY A 98 -24.15 15.25 4.55
C GLY A 98 -23.57 15.47 3.17
N ASN A 99 -24.40 15.35 2.13
CA ASN A 99 -24.03 15.61 0.73
C ASN A 99 -22.70 14.95 0.30
N PHE A 100 -22.48 13.70 0.71
CA PHE A 100 -21.26 12.93 0.44
C PHE A 100 -19.99 13.42 1.15
N PHE A 101 -20.09 14.34 2.10
CA PHE A 101 -18.98 14.78 2.96
C PHE A 101 -19.13 14.22 4.37
N ILE A 102 -17.99 13.92 4.98
CA ILE A 102 -17.89 13.47 6.37
C ILE A 102 -16.77 14.24 7.05
N GLN A 103 -17.02 14.72 8.27
CA GLN A 103 -15.97 15.13 9.22
C GLN A 103 -15.94 14.14 10.38
N THR A 104 -14.75 13.72 10.80
CA THR A 104 -14.55 12.82 11.95
C THR A 104 -15.20 13.38 13.22
N GLY A 105 -15.50 12.53 14.20
CA GLY A 105 -16.09 12.98 15.46
C GLY A 105 -15.11 13.64 16.43
N GLU A 106 -13.81 13.35 16.28
CA GLU A 106 -12.75 13.92 17.10
C GLU A 106 -11.98 15.02 16.35
N ALA A 107 -11.73 16.14 17.03
CA ALA A 107 -10.97 17.25 16.48
C ALA A 107 -9.46 16.90 16.46
N SER A 108 -8.84 17.03 15.29
CA SER A 108 -7.41 16.80 15.11
C SER A 108 -6.57 17.93 15.73
N CYS A 109 -7.08 19.16 15.70
CA CYS A 109 -6.42 20.31 16.32
C CYS A 109 -7.41 21.47 16.58
N LYS A 110 -6.92 22.52 17.23
CA LYS A 110 -7.63 23.78 17.50
C LYS A 110 -6.75 24.96 17.08
N ILE A 111 -7.27 25.82 16.20
CA ILE A 111 -6.58 27.00 15.67
C ILE A 111 -7.50 28.20 15.84
N ASP A 112 -7.05 29.26 16.50
CA ASP A 112 -7.82 30.50 16.73
C ASP A 112 -9.25 30.25 17.25
N ASP A 113 -9.37 29.39 18.26
CA ASP A 113 -10.61 28.91 18.85
C ASP A 113 -11.54 28.06 17.97
N VAL A 114 -11.12 27.72 16.74
CA VAL A 114 -11.85 26.87 15.80
C VAL A 114 -11.30 25.44 15.83
N LEU A 115 -12.17 24.46 16.08
CA LEU A 115 -11.84 23.05 15.98
C LEU A 115 -11.71 22.63 14.51
N HIS A 116 -10.70 21.82 14.22
CA HIS A 116 -10.48 21.28 12.89
C HIS A 116 -10.52 19.75 12.93
N TYR A 117 -11.08 19.16 11.89
CA TYR A 117 -11.41 17.75 11.81
C TYR A 117 -10.90 17.16 10.50
N SER A 118 -10.48 15.90 10.56
CA SER A 118 -10.23 15.10 9.35
C SER A 118 -11.49 15.03 8.52
N SER A 119 -11.38 15.42 7.25
CA SER A 119 -12.52 15.60 6.36
C SER A 119 -12.38 14.72 5.13
N CYS A 120 -13.45 14.03 4.75
CA CYS A 120 -13.48 13.13 3.60
C CYS A 120 -14.71 13.41 2.72
N SER A 121 -14.64 12.95 1.47
CA SER A 121 -15.80 12.91 0.59
C SER A 121 -15.86 11.64 -0.25
N SER A 122 -17.05 11.27 -0.69
CA SER A 122 -17.25 10.30 -1.76
C SER A 122 -17.82 10.98 -3.01
N PHE A 123 -17.29 10.65 -4.19
CA PHE A 123 -17.76 11.20 -5.46
C PHE A 123 -17.48 10.21 -6.57
N ASN A 124 -18.50 9.87 -7.38
CA ASN A 124 -18.40 8.92 -8.49
C ASN A 124 -17.69 7.60 -8.12
N ASP A 125 -18.14 6.94 -7.05
CA ASP A 125 -17.60 5.67 -6.55
C ASP A 125 -16.12 5.70 -6.11
N LYS A 126 -15.57 6.91 -5.91
CA LYS A 126 -14.23 7.15 -5.38
C LYS A 126 -14.30 7.90 -4.06
N PHE A 127 -13.29 7.70 -3.22
CA PHE A 127 -13.18 8.34 -1.92
C PHE A 127 -11.98 9.28 -1.89
N TYR A 128 -12.14 10.42 -1.23
CA TYR A 128 -11.13 11.46 -1.17
C TYR A 128 -10.94 11.92 0.26
N PHE A 129 -9.69 11.95 0.71
CA PHE A 129 -9.29 12.70 1.90
C PHE A 129 -9.08 14.15 1.50
N LEU A 130 -9.76 15.07 2.21
CA LEU A 130 -9.75 16.51 1.95
C LEU A 130 -8.83 17.29 2.89
N GLY A 131 -8.23 16.61 3.88
CA GLY A 131 -7.36 17.21 4.86
C GLY A 131 -8.06 17.49 6.18
N ILE A 132 -7.35 18.22 7.04
CA ILE A 132 -7.84 18.73 8.32
C ILE A 132 -8.47 20.10 8.05
N LEU A 133 -9.80 20.16 8.03
CA LEU A 133 -10.56 21.37 7.71
C LEU A 133 -11.26 21.91 8.96
N PRO A 134 -11.56 23.22 9.02
CA PRO A 134 -12.35 23.77 10.12
C PRO A 134 -13.73 23.10 10.19
N GLU A 135 -14.30 23.08 11.39
CA GLU A 135 -15.65 22.58 11.63
C GLU A 135 -16.65 23.12 10.61
N PHE A 136 -17.37 22.21 9.95
CA PHE A 136 -18.48 22.56 9.07
C PHE A 136 -19.68 22.95 9.90
N LYS A 137 -20.33 24.04 9.50
CA LYS A 137 -21.58 24.47 10.13
C LYS A 137 -22.71 23.54 9.70
N GLN A 138 -23.43 22.99 10.66
CA GLN A 138 -24.64 22.19 10.43
C GLN A 138 -25.82 23.06 10.00
#